data_AF-A0A2A4QEB6-F1
#
_entry.id   AF-A0A2A4QEB6-F1
#
_cell.length_a   1.000
_cell.length_b   1.000
_cell.length_c   1.000
_cell.angle_alpha   90.00
_cell.angle_beta   90.00
_cell.angle_gamma   90.00
#
_symmetry.space_group_name_H-M   'P 1'
#
loop_
_entity.id
_entity.type
_entity.pdbx_description
1 polymer ?
#
loop_
_entity_poly.entity_id
_entity_poly.type
_entity_poly.pdbx_seq_one_letter_code
_entity_poly.pdbx_strand_id
1 'polypeptide(L)'
;MLSHSGIKIPFFAFFAHDSGKRPAEAPRNMLLAMGITAFLCIAIGVFPEPLYAILPYDVVYHPYSMGHVVGQLQLLFFALLAFGVLFRMGIHPPEMRAINLDFDWTYRKAGPAVIYWFTAVISAIYNWLVSLAVGTVTRTINKFYNSHGPEGRMARNWPTGAMVLAIAFMLGATLLVNLFI
;
A
#
# COMPACT_ATOMS: atom_id res chain seq x y z
N MET A 1 -25.56 23.82 -9.20
CA MET A 1 -24.58 22.92 -9.84
C MET A 1 -23.88 23.56 -11.06
N LEU A 2 -24.62 24.14 -12.03
CA LEU A 2 -24.02 24.76 -13.23
C LEU A 2 -23.03 25.90 -12.94
N SER A 3 -23.39 26.80 -12.00
CA SER A 3 -22.58 27.97 -11.64
C SER A 3 -21.34 27.64 -10.82
N HIS A 4 -21.42 26.65 -9.93
CA HIS A 4 -20.32 26.31 -9.03
C HIS A 4 -19.25 25.43 -9.67
N SER A 5 -19.63 24.48 -10.52
CA SER A 5 -18.68 23.48 -11.07
C SER A 5 -18.40 23.63 -12.55
N GLY A 6 -19.37 24.10 -13.35
CA GLY A 6 -19.25 24.12 -14.82
C GLY A 6 -18.59 25.38 -15.40
N ILE A 7 -18.90 26.56 -14.83
CA ILE A 7 -18.39 27.83 -15.36
C ILE A 7 -17.21 28.34 -14.52
N LYS A 8 -17.34 28.28 -13.18
CA LYS A 8 -16.33 28.79 -12.26
C LYS A 8 -15.01 28.02 -12.39
N ILE A 9 -15.02 26.69 -12.28
CA ILE A 9 -13.79 25.88 -12.24
C ILE A 9 -12.94 26.05 -13.52
N PRO A 10 -13.48 25.94 -14.75
CA PRO A 10 -12.67 26.15 -15.95
C PRO A 10 -12.20 27.60 -16.10
N PHE A 11 -13.05 28.58 -15.78
CA PHE A 11 -12.66 29.99 -15.84
C PHE A 11 -11.49 30.29 -14.91
N PHE A 12 -11.53 29.79 -13.67
CA PHE A 12 -10.42 29.95 -12.73
C PHE A 12 -9.20 29.09 -13.11
N ALA A 13 -9.40 27.91 -13.68
CA ALA A 13 -8.28 27.07 -14.12
C ALA A 13 -7.49 27.64 -15.31
N PHE A 14 -8.16 28.30 -16.27
CA PHE A 14 -7.52 28.82 -17.48
C PHE A 14 -7.22 30.32 -17.45
N PHE A 15 -8.06 31.12 -16.79
CA PHE A 15 -8.00 32.59 -16.84
C PHE A 15 -7.76 33.27 -15.49
N ALA A 16 -7.67 32.52 -14.38
CA ALA A 16 -7.21 33.11 -13.12
C ALA A 16 -5.68 33.10 -13.00
N HIS A 17 -5.21 33.45 -11.81
CA HIS A 17 -3.82 33.76 -11.49
C HIS A 17 -2.85 32.71 -12.08
N ASP A 18 -2.00 33.12 -13.04
CA ASP A 18 -0.99 32.23 -13.60
C ASP A 18 0.00 31.86 -12.51
N SER A 19 0.03 30.58 -12.12
CA SER A 19 0.96 30.06 -11.11
C SER A 19 2.41 30.01 -11.63
N GLY A 20 2.68 30.36 -12.89
CA GLY A 20 4.01 30.34 -13.50
C GLY A 20 4.58 28.93 -13.73
N LYS A 21 3.82 27.90 -13.38
CA LYS A 21 4.21 26.50 -13.57
C LYS A 21 4.00 26.12 -15.03
N ARG A 22 5.01 25.48 -15.61
CA ARG A 22 4.97 24.89 -16.96
C ARG A 22 5.23 23.39 -16.84
N PRO A 23 4.24 22.61 -16.36
CA PRO A 23 4.39 21.15 -16.28
C PRO A 23 4.54 20.56 -17.68
N ALA A 24 5.33 19.50 -17.80
CA ALA A 24 5.40 18.72 -19.03
C ALA A 24 4.00 18.16 -19.37
N GLU A 25 3.70 18.06 -20.66
CA GLU A 25 2.46 17.45 -21.13
C GLU A 25 2.31 16.01 -20.60
N ALA A 26 1.06 15.55 -20.49
CA ALA A 26 0.75 14.21 -20.02
C ALA A 26 1.42 13.14 -20.93
N PRO A 27 1.83 11.99 -20.36
CA PRO A 27 2.46 10.92 -21.14
C PRO A 27 1.53 10.47 -22.27
N ARG A 28 2.11 10.06 -23.40
CA ARG A 28 1.38 9.71 -24.63
C ARG A 28 0.24 8.71 -24.42
N ASN A 29 0.44 7.74 -23.52
CA ASN A 29 -0.58 6.74 -23.20
C ASN A 29 -1.83 7.37 -22.55
N MET A 30 -1.65 8.39 -21.70
CA MET A 30 -2.74 9.12 -21.06
C MET A 30 -3.48 10.00 -22.08
N LEU A 31 -2.77 10.66 -22.99
CA LEU A 31 -3.38 11.44 -24.08
C LEU A 31 -4.20 10.56 -25.02
N LEU A 32 -3.68 9.39 -25.38
CA LEU A 32 -4.40 8.43 -26.22
C LEU A 32 -5.66 7.91 -25.51
N ALA A 33 -5.59 7.60 -24.22
CA ALA A 33 -6.76 7.21 -23.44
C ALA A 33 -7.81 8.34 -23.37
N MET A 34 -7.39 9.58 -23.09
CA MET A 34 -8.27 10.75 -23.10
C MET A 34 -8.88 11.03 -24.47
N GLY A 35 -8.12 10.82 -25.55
CA GLY A 35 -8.60 11.01 -26.91
C GLY A 35 -9.67 9.97 -27.30
N ILE A 36 -9.44 8.70 -26.96
CA ILE A 36 -10.41 7.62 -27.19
C ILE A 36 -11.69 7.89 -26.39
N THR A 37 -11.58 8.21 -25.10
CA THR A 37 -12.78 8.47 -24.28
C THR A 37 -13.54 9.70 -24.76
N ALA A 38 -12.86 10.77 -25.15
CA ALA A 38 -13.50 11.95 -25.75
C ALA A 38 -14.23 11.59 -27.05
N PHE A 39 -13.60 10.79 -27.92
CA PHE A 39 -14.22 10.31 -29.14
C PHE A 39 -15.48 9.48 -28.85
N LEU A 40 -15.43 8.55 -27.90
CA LEU A 40 -16.60 7.76 -27.50
C LEU A 40 -17.72 8.64 -26.93
N CYS A 41 -17.40 9.61 -26.06
CA CYS A 41 -18.39 10.53 -25.50
C CYS A 41 -19.10 11.34 -26.59
N ILE A 42 -18.35 11.83 -27.59
CA ILE A 42 -18.93 12.57 -28.72
C ILE A 42 -19.75 11.62 -29.61
N ALA A 43 -19.23 10.45 -29.95
CA ALA A 43 -19.90 9.48 -30.80
C ALA A 43 -21.23 9.01 -30.21
N ILE A 44 -21.25 8.67 -28.92
CA ILE A 44 -22.47 8.26 -28.20
C ILE A 44 -23.44 9.43 -28.04
N GLY A 45 -22.93 10.65 -27.81
CA GLY A 45 -23.77 11.84 -27.71
C GLY A 45 -24.50 12.17 -29.01
N VAL A 46 -23.79 12.10 -30.14
CA VAL A 46 -24.35 12.41 -31.48
C VAL A 46 -25.23 11.28 -32.00
N PHE A 47 -24.84 10.02 -31.78
CA PHE A 47 -25.58 8.84 -32.21
C PHE A 47 -26.00 8.00 -31.00
N PRO A 48 -27.11 8.35 -30.33
CA PRO A 48 -27.57 7.59 -29.18
C PRO A 48 -28.40 6.35 -29.57
N GLU A 49 -28.84 6.25 -30.83
CA GLU A 49 -29.58 5.09 -31.39
C GLU A 49 -28.99 3.71 -31.04
N PRO A 50 -27.69 3.43 -31.20
CA PRO A 50 -27.11 2.14 -30.81
C PRO A 50 -27.28 1.81 -29.33
N LEU A 51 -27.36 2.84 -28.47
CA LEU A 51 -27.57 2.65 -27.04
C LEU A 51 -29.06 2.41 -26.73
N TYR A 52 -29.96 3.11 -27.42
CA TYR A 52 -31.40 2.91 -27.31
C TYR A 52 -31.86 1.55 -27.86
N ALA A 53 -31.19 1.02 -28.89
CA ALA A 53 -31.49 -0.30 -29.46
C ALA A 53 -31.21 -1.48 -28.51
N ILE A 54 -30.40 -1.27 -27.46
CA ILE A 54 -30.10 -2.28 -26.43
C ILE A 54 -31.17 -2.27 -25.32
N LEU A 55 -31.97 -1.20 -25.21
CA LEU A 55 -32.99 -1.12 -24.18
C LEU A 55 -34.17 -2.08 -24.49
N PRO A 56 -34.65 -2.86 -23.50
CA PRO A 56 -35.75 -3.81 -23.69
C PRO A 56 -37.13 -3.17 -23.83
N TYR A 57 -37.25 -1.85 -23.67
CA TYR A 57 -38.49 -1.08 -23.79
C TYR A 57 -38.28 0.11 -24.71
N ASP A 58 -39.26 0.37 -25.59
CA ASP A 58 -39.23 1.54 -26.48
C ASP A 58 -39.29 2.84 -25.68
N VAL A 59 -38.23 3.64 -25.79
CA VAL A 59 -38.18 4.98 -25.20
C VAL A 59 -38.18 5.99 -26.35
N VAL A 60 -39.34 6.61 -26.60
CA VAL A 60 -39.45 7.73 -27.55
C VAL A 60 -38.92 9.00 -26.87
N TYR A 61 -37.60 9.11 -26.77
CA TYR A 61 -36.93 10.31 -26.26
C TYR A 61 -36.19 11.01 -27.40
N HIS A 62 -36.56 12.27 -27.68
CA HIS A 62 -35.89 13.11 -28.66
C HIS A 62 -34.94 14.10 -27.94
N PRO A 63 -33.66 13.72 -27.70
CA PRO A 63 -32.73 14.54 -26.92
C PRO A 63 -32.45 15.91 -27.56
N TYR A 64 -32.53 16.00 -28.89
CA TYR A 64 -32.29 17.22 -29.67
C TYR A 64 -33.56 17.93 -30.11
N SER A 65 -34.63 17.90 -29.30
CA SER A 65 -35.80 18.72 -29.61
C SER A 65 -35.50 20.21 -29.37
N MET A 66 -36.09 21.08 -30.20
CA MET A 66 -35.86 22.53 -30.13
C MET A 66 -36.09 23.10 -28.72
N GLY A 67 -37.10 22.60 -28.00
CA GLY A 67 -37.38 23.04 -26.63
C GLY A 67 -36.25 22.73 -25.63
N HIS A 68 -35.66 21.53 -25.70
CA HIS A 68 -34.57 21.15 -24.80
C HIS A 68 -33.30 21.96 -25.10
N VAL A 69 -32.95 22.11 -26.38
CA VAL A 69 -31.74 22.83 -26.80
C VAL A 69 -31.85 24.32 -26.46
N VAL A 70 -32.99 24.96 -26.76
CA VAL A 70 -33.21 26.37 -26.44
C VAL A 70 -33.24 26.60 -24.93
N GLY A 71 -33.89 25.73 -24.17
CA GLY A 71 -33.90 25.82 -22.71
C GLY A 71 -32.51 25.72 -22.10
N GLN A 72 -31.68 24.77 -22.56
CA GLN A 72 -30.29 24.63 -22.12
C GLN A 72 -29.43 25.83 -22.52
N LEU A 73 -29.56 26.34 -23.74
CA LEU A 73 -28.88 27.56 -24.20
C LEU A 73 -29.26 28.78 -23.37
N GLN A 74 -30.55 28.94 -23.06
CA GLN A 74 -31.04 30.03 -22.23
C GLN A 74 -30.44 29.98 -20.82
N LEU A 75 -30.47 28.81 -20.17
CA LEU A 75 -29.85 28.62 -18.86
C LEU A 75 -28.35 28.89 -18.89
N LEU A 76 -27.65 28.41 -19.92
CA LEU A 76 -26.22 28.63 -20.10
C LEU A 76 -25.92 30.13 -20.27
N PHE A 77 -26.68 30.82 -21.13
CA PHE A 77 -26.53 32.25 -21.40
C PHE A 77 -26.73 33.09 -20.13
N PHE A 78 -27.82 32.86 -19.39
CA PHE A 78 -28.07 33.58 -18.15
C PHE A 78 -27.04 33.26 -17.06
N ALA A 79 -26.56 32.02 -16.97
CA ALA A 79 -25.50 31.64 -16.04
C ALA A 79 -24.17 32.33 -16.37
N LEU A 80 -23.80 32.41 -17.65
CA LEU A 80 -22.62 33.13 -18.12
C LEU A 80 -22.73 34.64 -17.88
N LEU A 81 -23.90 35.22 -18.17
CA LEU A 81 -24.19 36.64 -17.92
C LEU A 81 -24.08 36.96 -16.44
N ALA A 82 -24.75 36.19 -15.57
CA ALA A 82 -24.68 36.37 -14.12
C ALA A 82 -23.24 36.25 -13.60
N PHE A 83 -22.48 35.27 -14.10
CA PHE A 83 -21.07 35.11 -13.74
C PHE A 83 -20.21 36.29 -14.23
N GLY A 84 -20.39 36.75 -15.47
CA GLY A 84 -19.64 37.88 -16.03
C GLY A 84 -19.94 39.21 -15.35
N VAL A 85 -21.20 39.44 -14.96
CA VAL A 85 -21.61 40.61 -14.18
C VAL A 85 -21.00 40.56 -12.78
N LEU A 86 -21.04 39.40 -12.11
CA LEU A 86 -20.36 39.19 -10.83
C LEU A 86 -18.85 39.43 -10.98
N PHE A 87 -18.24 38.93 -12.08
CA PHE A 87 -16.86 39.18 -12.53
C PHE A 87 -16.51 40.66 -12.58
N ARG A 88 -17.33 41.42 -13.29
CA ARG A 88 -17.12 42.85 -13.49
C ARG A 88 -17.32 43.68 -12.21
N MET A 89 -18.15 43.21 -11.28
CA MET A 89 -18.44 43.90 -10.00
C MET A 89 -17.39 43.60 -8.91
N GLY A 90 -16.47 42.67 -9.12
CA GLY A 90 -15.39 42.39 -8.17
C GLY A 90 -15.83 41.69 -6.87
N ILE A 91 -17.10 41.31 -6.74
CA ILE A 91 -17.66 40.60 -5.57
C ILE A 91 -17.37 39.10 -5.67
N HIS A 92 -16.11 38.73 -5.94
CA HIS A 92 -15.71 37.32 -6.00
C HIS A 92 -15.44 36.84 -4.60
N PRO A 93 -16.12 35.78 -4.14
CA PRO A 93 -15.70 35.08 -2.95
C PRO A 93 -14.25 34.63 -3.17
N PRO A 94 -13.31 35.05 -2.31
CA PRO A 94 -11.90 34.66 -2.44
C PRO A 94 -11.80 33.14 -2.40
N GLU A 95 -10.84 32.59 -3.15
CA GLU A 95 -10.55 31.16 -3.16
C GLU A 95 -10.09 30.72 -1.76
N MET A 96 -11.05 30.30 -0.94
CA MET A 96 -10.74 29.68 0.33
C MET A 96 -10.05 28.35 0.04
N ARG A 97 -8.85 28.17 0.59
CA ARG A 97 -8.09 26.92 0.51
C ARG A 97 -8.84 25.86 1.32
N ALA A 98 -9.78 25.16 0.69
CA ALA A 98 -10.40 23.99 1.26
C ALA A 98 -9.42 22.81 1.11
N ILE A 99 -8.88 22.34 2.23
CA ILE A 99 -8.18 21.06 2.26
C ILE A 99 -9.27 19.99 2.36
N ASN A 100 -9.65 19.42 1.23
CA ASN A 100 -10.49 18.23 1.23
C ASN A 100 -9.60 17.05 1.62
N LEU A 101 -9.85 16.48 2.81
CA LEU A 101 -9.12 15.31 3.26
C LEU A 101 -9.76 14.07 2.63
N ASP A 102 -9.34 13.75 1.41
CA ASP A 102 -9.82 12.57 0.69
C ASP A 102 -9.40 11.27 1.41
N PHE A 103 -10.13 10.19 1.14
CA PHE A 103 -9.79 8.83 1.61
C PHE A 103 -8.39 8.35 1.15
N ASP A 104 -7.74 9.01 0.18
CA ASP A 104 -6.33 8.74 -0.15
C ASP A 104 -5.41 8.99 1.05
N TRP A 105 -5.74 9.96 1.92
CA TRP A 105 -5.00 10.22 3.16
C TRP A 105 -5.10 9.07 4.15
N THR A 106 -6.30 8.49 4.32
CA THR A 106 -6.47 7.34 5.22
C THR A 106 -5.71 6.14 4.68
N TYR A 107 -5.73 5.89 3.37
CA TYR A 107 -4.95 4.81 2.76
C TYR A 107 -3.44 5.02 2.95
N ARG A 108 -2.92 6.20 2.60
CA ARG A 108 -1.47 6.51 2.72
C ARG A 108 -0.97 6.48 4.16
N LYS A 109 -1.78 6.90 5.13
CA LYS A 109 -1.31 7.06 6.52
C LYS A 109 -1.68 5.87 7.41
N ALA A 110 -2.89 5.33 7.30
CA ALA A 110 -3.33 4.20 8.12
C ALA A 110 -2.78 2.86 7.60
N GLY A 111 -2.65 2.69 6.27
CA GLY A 111 -2.14 1.45 5.68
C GLY A 111 -0.74 1.06 6.21
N PRO A 112 0.27 1.92 6.10
CA PRO A 112 1.60 1.62 6.62
C PRO A 112 1.62 1.45 8.14
N ALA A 113 0.86 2.27 8.88
CA ALA A 113 0.80 2.19 10.34
C ALA A 113 0.29 0.82 10.82
N VAL A 114 -0.72 0.27 10.15
CA VAL A 114 -1.25 -1.08 10.44
C VAL A 114 -0.21 -2.15 10.13
N ILE A 115 0.48 -2.06 8.98
CA ILE A 115 1.54 -3.02 8.61
C ILE A 115 2.68 -2.99 9.64
N TYR A 116 3.17 -1.81 10.01
CA TYR A 116 4.22 -1.69 11.02
C TYR A 116 3.79 -2.28 12.37
N TRP A 117 2.56 -2.01 12.80
CA TRP A 117 2.02 -2.59 14.03
C TRP A 117 1.99 -4.11 13.98
N PHE A 118 1.50 -4.71 12.89
CA PHE A 118 1.50 -6.16 12.71
C PHE A 118 2.92 -6.75 12.73
N THR A 119 3.87 -6.14 12.03
CA THR A 119 5.26 -6.62 12.03
C THR A 119 5.90 -6.52 13.42
N ALA A 120 5.61 -5.46 14.18
CA ALA A 120 6.10 -5.30 15.54
C ALA A 120 5.54 -6.39 16.47
N VAL A 121 4.24 -6.65 16.41
CA VAL A 121 3.58 -7.72 17.22
C VAL A 121 4.15 -9.09 16.88
N ILE A 122 4.27 -9.42 15.59
CA ILE A 122 4.83 -10.70 15.14
C ILE A 122 6.27 -10.85 15.60
N SER A 123 7.09 -9.81 15.46
CA SER A 123 8.49 -9.83 15.89
C SER A 123 8.63 -10.00 17.41
N ALA A 124 7.74 -9.37 18.20
CA ALA A 124 7.73 -9.51 19.66
C ALA A 124 7.37 -10.94 20.07
N ILE A 125 6.36 -11.54 19.45
CA ILE A 125 5.96 -12.93 19.71
C ILE A 125 7.09 -13.89 19.31
N TYR A 126 7.69 -13.70 18.14
CA TYR A 126 8.81 -14.51 17.67
C TYR A 126 10.00 -14.44 18.63
N ASN A 127 10.41 -13.23 19.02
CA ASN A 127 11.52 -13.05 19.96
C ASN A 127 11.21 -13.63 21.34
N TRP A 128 9.96 -13.54 21.80
CA TRP A 128 9.53 -14.18 23.05
C TRP A 128 9.64 -15.70 22.97
N LEU A 129 9.11 -16.33 21.91
CA LEU A 129 9.21 -17.77 21.69
C LEU A 129 10.66 -18.24 21.58
N VAL A 130 11.50 -17.50 20.83
CA VAL A 130 12.92 -17.78 20.72
C VAL A 130 13.62 -17.65 22.07
N SER A 131 13.31 -16.62 22.87
CA SER A 131 13.91 -16.45 24.19
C SER A 131 13.54 -17.57 25.17
N LEU A 132 12.31 -18.10 25.08
CA LEU A 132 11.87 -19.26 25.86
C LEU A 132 12.57 -20.55 25.42
N ALA A 133 12.67 -20.77 24.10
CA ALA A 133 13.35 -21.93 23.55
C ALA A 133 14.84 -21.92 23.90
N VAL A 134 15.52 -20.79 23.67
CA VAL A 134 16.94 -20.60 24.01
C VAL A 134 17.16 -20.68 25.52
N GLY A 135 16.29 -20.07 26.33
CA GLY A 135 16.35 -20.18 27.79
C GLY A 135 16.18 -21.61 28.31
N THR A 136 15.36 -22.42 27.63
CA THR A 136 15.18 -23.83 27.97
C THR A 136 16.40 -24.65 27.56
N VAL A 137 16.86 -24.47 26.31
CA VAL A 137 18.03 -25.17 25.74
C VAL A 137 19.31 -24.83 26.51
N THR A 138 19.55 -23.57 26.84
CA THR A 138 20.72 -23.18 27.66
C THR A 138 20.65 -23.71 29.09
N ARG A 139 19.45 -23.82 29.69
CA ARG A 139 19.28 -24.47 31.00
C ARG A 139 19.53 -25.98 30.95
N THR A 140 19.08 -26.68 29.92
CA THR A 140 19.41 -28.11 29.73
C THR A 140 20.90 -28.29 29.45
N ILE A 141 21.48 -27.48 28.55
CA ILE A 141 22.91 -27.51 28.24
C ILE A 141 23.73 -27.21 29.49
N ASN A 142 23.42 -26.20 30.29
CA ASN A 142 24.14 -25.90 31.53
C ASN A 142 23.98 -26.99 32.60
N LYS A 143 22.81 -27.64 32.69
CA LYS A 143 22.64 -28.83 33.55
C LYS A 143 23.48 -30.01 33.07
N PHE A 144 23.57 -30.22 31.76
CA PHE A 144 24.41 -31.25 31.16
C PHE A 144 25.91 -30.92 31.26
N TYR A 145 26.31 -29.65 31.11
CA TYR A 145 27.68 -29.19 31.31
C TYR A 145 28.12 -29.29 32.77
N ASN A 146 27.24 -29.02 33.74
CA ASN A 146 27.55 -29.27 35.14
C ASN A 146 27.69 -30.77 35.48
N SER A 147 27.14 -31.66 34.65
CA SER A 147 27.22 -33.12 34.86
C SER A 147 28.28 -33.82 33.99
N HIS A 148 28.65 -33.27 32.82
CA HIS A 148 29.53 -33.88 31.81
C HIS A 148 30.52 -32.90 31.16
N GLY A 149 30.65 -31.66 31.66
CA GLY A 149 31.62 -30.68 31.16
C GLY A 149 33.06 -31.00 31.61
N PRO A 150 34.08 -30.45 30.92
CA PRO A 150 35.51 -30.71 31.17
C PRO A 150 36.04 -30.25 32.55
N GLU A 151 35.22 -29.58 33.36
CA GLU A 151 35.47 -29.21 34.76
C GLU A 151 34.62 -30.04 35.75
N GLY A 152 33.91 -31.07 35.28
CA GLY A 152 33.14 -31.98 36.11
C GLY A 152 34.06 -32.70 37.10
N ARG A 153 33.56 -32.97 38.31
CA ARG A 153 34.30 -33.53 39.46
C ARG A 153 35.01 -34.87 39.22
N MET A 154 34.87 -35.44 38.02
CA MET A 154 35.57 -36.63 37.54
C MET A 154 36.85 -36.32 36.74
N ALA A 155 37.00 -35.11 36.17
CA ALA A 155 38.16 -34.71 35.37
C ALA A 155 39.32 -34.16 36.20
N ARG A 156 39.09 -33.74 37.45
CA ARG A 156 40.07 -32.90 38.15
C ARG A 156 41.27 -33.64 38.76
N ASN A 157 41.23 -34.95 39.01
CA ASN A 157 42.30 -35.59 39.79
C ASN A 157 42.55 -37.08 39.47
N TRP A 158 42.53 -37.52 38.21
CA TRP A 158 43.11 -38.83 37.92
C TRP A 158 44.63 -38.68 37.89
N PRO A 159 45.38 -39.18 38.89
CA PRO A 159 46.83 -39.12 38.86
C PRO A 159 47.29 -39.84 37.58
N THR A 160 48.27 -39.28 36.87
CA THR A 160 48.83 -39.84 35.63
C THR A 160 49.22 -41.31 35.78
N GLY A 161 49.56 -41.77 36.99
CA GLY A 161 49.78 -43.19 37.29
C GLY A 161 48.56 -44.10 37.10
N ALA A 162 47.33 -43.62 37.36
CA ALA A 162 46.10 -44.40 37.14
C ALA A 162 45.80 -44.58 35.65
N MET A 163 46.11 -43.58 34.81
CA MET A 163 46.03 -43.72 33.35
C MET A 163 47.01 -44.78 32.84
N VAL A 164 48.26 -44.77 33.32
CA VAL A 164 49.27 -45.75 32.92
C VAL A 164 48.89 -47.17 33.37
N LEU A 165 48.36 -47.33 34.59
CA LEU A 165 47.88 -48.63 35.09
C LEU A 165 46.70 -49.17 34.28
N ALA A 166 45.74 -48.32 33.92
CA ALA A 166 44.60 -48.71 33.09
C ALA A 166 45.06 -49.14 31.68
N ILE A 167 46.00 -48.40 31.08
CA ILE A 167 46.58 -48.75 29.78
C ILE A 167 47.36 -50.06 29.87
N ALA A 168 48.18 -50.25 30.91
CA ALA A 168 48.92 -51.49 31.14
C ALA A 168 47.98 -52.69 31.35
N PHE A 169 46.89 -52.51 32.09
CA PHE A 169 45.87 -53.54 32.27
C PHE A 169 45.16 -53.89 30.95
N MET A 170 44.80 -52.89 30.15
CA MET A 170 44.18 -53.12 28.84
C MET A 170 45.12 -53.86 27.88
N LEU A 171 46.41 -53.50 27.87
CA LEU A 171 47.45 -54.19 27.10
C LEU A 171 47.67 -55.63 27.61
N GLY A 172 47.71 -55.84 28.92
CA GLY A 172 47.83 -57.18 29.51
C GLY A 172 46.64 -58.08 29.17
N ALA A 173 45.42 -57.54 29.25
CA ALA A 173 44.21 -58.26 28.89
C ALA A 173 44.17 -58.63 27.41
N THR A 174 44.57 -57.71 26.51
CA THR A 174 44.64 -58.00 25.07
C THR A 174 45.69 -59.05 24.74
N LEU A 175 46.85 -59.05 25.42
CA LEU A 175 47.86 -60.09 25.31
C LEU A 175 47.36 -61.46 25.77
N LEU A 176 46.65 -61.54 26.89
CA LEU A 176 46.05 -62.79 27.38
C LEU A 176 44.99 -63.32 26.43
N VAL A 177 44.11 -62.45 25.92
CA VAL A 177 43.11 -62.86 24.93
C VAL A 177 43.76 -63.38 23.65
N ASN A 178 44.85 -62.75 23.21
CA ASN A 178 45.62 -63.20 22.05
C ASN A 178 46.32 -64.55 22.30
N LEU A 179 46.78 -64.83 23.53
CA LEU A 179 47.40 -66.12 23.87
C LEU A 179 46.40 -67.29 23.88
N PHE A 180 45.12 -67.02 24.15
CA PHE A 180 44.06 -68.04 24.22
C PHE A 180 43.25 -68.22 22.91
N ILE A 181 43.53 -67.40 21.89
CA ILE A 181 43.01 -67.50 20.52
C ILE A 181 44.07 -68.12 19.61
#